data_AF-A0A7W0XVP9-F1
#
_entry.id   AF-A0A7W0XVP9-F1
#
_cell.length_a   1.000
_cell.length_b   1.000
_cell.length_c   1.000
_cell.angle_alpha   90.00
_cell.angle_beta   90.00
_cell.angle_gamma   90.00
#
_symmetry.space_group_name_H-M   'P 1'
#
loop_
_entity.id
_entity.type
_entity.pdbx_description
1 polymer ?
#
loop_
_entity_poly.entity_id
_entity_poly.type
_entity_poly.pdbx_seq_one_letter_code
_entity_poly.pdbx_strand_id
1 'polypeptide(L)'
;LLADGAEVVITDVKDRAVEALTAAHPEIQVAVDADALVRMPLDVYAPCALGGALDDDVVAVLQAAIVCGAANNQLAHPGVDKMLADRGILYAPDYLVNAGGVIAVSDEIGGYDADRARQQAARILDTTRRVFAIADADGVPPAAAADRLAERRMTEVGRLRSIRLG
;
A
#
# COMPACT_ATOMS: atom_id res chain seq x y z
N LEU A 1 8.90 -11.47 2.06
CA LEU A 1 9.98 -10.77 1.34
C LEU A 1 11.27 -11.58 1.34
N LEU A 2 12.08 -11.58 2.42
CA LEU A 2 13.33 -12.37 2.44
C LEU A 2 13.09 -13.88 2.25
N ALA A 3 12.09 -14.45 2.94
CA ALA A 3 11.69 -15.84 2.76
C ALA A 3 11.20 -16.18 1.34
N ASP A 4 10.78 -15.16 0.58
CA ASP A 4 10.33 -15.28 -0.81
C ASP A 4 11.47 -14.97 -1.81
N GLY A 5 12.70 -14.76 -1.32
CA GLY A 5 13.89 -14.53 -2.14
C GLY A 5 14.10 -13.09 -2.60
N ALA A 6 13.39 -12.11 -2.05
CA ALA A 6 13.60 -10.70 -2.39
C ALA A 6 14.90 -10.15 -1.78
N GLU A 7 15.64 -9.34 -2.55
CA GLU A 7 16.67 -8.46 -2.03
C GLU A 7 16.01 -7.25 -1.35
N VAL A 8 16.41 -6.96 -0.11
CA VAL A 8 15.75 -5.92 0.70
C VAL A 8 16.76 -4.85 1.09
N VAL A 9 16.40 -3.60 0.80
CA VAL A 9 17.10 -2.40 1.28
C VAL A 9 16.18 -1.68 2.26
N ILE A 10 16.70 -1.31 3.44
CA ILE A 10 15.95 -0.59 4.48
C ILE A 10 16.61 0.75 4.83
N THR A 11 15.83 1.63 5.44
CA THR A 11 16.32 2.79 6.18
C THR A 11 15.31 3.10 7.28
N ASP A 12 15.79 3.57 8.43
CA ASP A 12 14.94 4.02 9.54
C ASP A 12 15.72 5.07 10.35
N VAL A 13 15.03 6.05 10.92
CA VAL A 13 15.64 7.07 11.79
C VAL A 13 16.07 6.50 13.15
N LYS A 14 15.65 5.27 13.48
CA LYS A 14 16.01 4.56 14.70
C LYS A 14 17.11 3.55 14.45
N ASP A 15 18.36 3.93 14.72
CA ASP A 15 19.54 3.07 14.56
C ASP A 15 19.36 1.69 15.19
N ARG A 16 18.79 1.62 16.41
CA ARG A 16 18.52 0.36 17.10
C ARG A 16 17.62 -0.61 16.31
N ALA A 17 16.65 -0.09 15.55
CA ALA A 17 15.77 -0.93 14.72
C ALA A 17 16.55 -1.50 13.52
N VAL A 18 17.40 -0.69 12.90
CA VAL A 18 18.30 -1.10 11.81
C VAL A 18 19.31 -2.13 12.30
N GLU A 19 19.96 -1.90 13.44
CA GLU A 19 20.90 -2.84 14.07
C GLU A 19 20.23 -4.18 14.40
N ALA A 20 19.02 -4.16 14.98
CA ALA A 20 18.30 -5.38 15.29
C ALA A 20 17.93 -6.19 14.04
N LEU A 21 17.51 -5.51 12.96
CA LEU A 21 17.17 -6.16 11.70
C LEU A 21 18.40 -6.74 10.99
N THR A 22 19.48 -5.98 10.88
CA THR A 22 20.73 -6.43 10.23
C THR A 22 21.43 -7.54 11.02
N ALA A 23 21.31 -7.56 12.35
CA ALA A 23 21.81 -8.67 13.17
C ALA A 23 21.01 -9.97 12.95
N ALA A 24 19.69 -9.86 12.75
CA ALA A 24 18.83 -11.01 12.47
C ALA A 24 18.91 -11.47 11.00
N HIS A 25 19.18 -10.53 10.08
CA HIS A 25 19.19 -10.71 8.63
C HIS A 25 20.38 -9.96 8.00
N PRO A 26 21.59 -10.54 8.04
CA PRO A 26 22.80 -9.91 7.51
C PRO A 26 22.76 -9.63 6.00
N GLU A 27 21.86 -10.27 5.27
CA GLU A 27 21.61 -10.08 3.85
C GLU A 27 20.87 -8.76 3.52
N ILE A 28 20.27 -8.09 4.50
CA ILE A 28 19.60 -6.80 4.31
C ILE A 28 20.64 -5.70 4.06
N GLN A 29 20.42 -4.89 3.03
CA GLN A 29 21.19 -3.68 2.77
C GLN A 29 20.57 -2.48 3.50
N VAL A 30 21.41 -1.52 3.89
CA VAL A 30 20.97 -0.32 4.60
C VAL A 30 21.29 0.91 3.76
N ALA A 31 20.26 1.66 3.37
CA ALA A 31 20.41 2.97 2.78
C ALA A 31 20.68 4.02 3.87
N VAL A 32 21.51 5.02 3.55
CA VAL A 32 21.93 6.07 4.49
C VAL A 32 20.72 6.81 5.06
N ASP A 33 19.75 7.12 4.21
CA ASP A 33 18.51 7.79 4.56
C ASP A 33 17.43 7.49 3.50
N ALA A 34 16.24 8.07 3.68
CA ALA A 34 15.13 7.95 2.74
C ALA A 34 15.45 8.57 1.36
N ASP A 35 16.19 9.68 1.31
CA ASP A 35 16.53 10.38 0.08
C ASP A 35 17.49 9.54 -0.79
N ALA A 36 18.44 8.85 -0.16
CA ALA A 36 19.30 7.87 -0.81
C ALA A 36 18.47 6.67 -1.28
N LEU A 37 17.59 6.13 -0.43
CA LEU A 37 16.77 4.96 -0.74
C LEU A 37 15.92 5.16 -2.00
N VAL A 38 15.21 6.29 -2.13
CA VAL A 38 14.33 6.54 -3.29
C VAL A 38 15.08 6.67 -4.62
N ARG A 39 16.39 6.97 -4.58
CA ARG A 39 17.27 7.08 -5.77
C ARG A 39 17.93 5.76 -6.15
N MET A 40 17.84 4.74 -5.31
CA MET A 40 18.39 3.42 -5.60
C MET A 40 17.59 2.72 -6.71
N PRO A 41 18.23 1.82 -7.49
CA PRO A 41 17.51 0.99 -8.46
C PRO A 41 16.66 -0.04 -7.71
N LEU A 42 15.41 0.30 -7.43
CA LEU A 42 14.43 -0.55 -6.76
C LEU A 42 13.42 -1.08 -7.78
N ASP A 43 12.90 -2.28 -7.57
CA ASP A 43 11.70 -2.73 -8.28
C ASP A 43 10.42 -2.23 -7.59
N VAL A 44 10.42 -2.28 -6.25
CA VAL A 44 9.30 -1.91 -5.39
C VAL A 44 9.78 -0.94 -4.31
N TYR A 45 9.11 0.21 -4.21
CA TYR A 45 9.25 1.13 -3.08
C TYR A 45 8.09 0.95 -2.10
N ALA A 46 8.41 0.71 -0.83
CA ALA A 46 7.45 0.42 0.23
C ALA A 46 7.53 1.46 1.37
N PRO A 47 6.86 2.63 1.25
CA PRO A 47 6.83 3.61 2.32
C PRO A 47 6.00 3.09 3.51
N CYS A 48 6.66 2.89 4.66
CA CYS A 48 6.07 2.27 5.85
C CYS A 48 6.20 3.11 7.13
N ALA A 49 6.71 4.34 7.02
CA ALA A 49 7.00 5.20 8.17
C ALA A 49 5.98 6.33 8.36
N LEU A 50 6.04 7.38 7.53
CA LEU A 50 5.20 8.57 7.61
C LEU A 50 4.37 8.75 6.34
N GLY A 51 3.26 9.48 6.47
CA GLY A 51 2.51 9.98 5.32
C GLY A 51 3.28 11.09 4.59
N GLY A 52 2.87 11.38 3.36
CA GLY A 52 3.52 12.34 2.48
C GLY A 52 4.87 11.86 1.94
N ALA A 53 5.16 10.57 2.01
CA ALA A 53 6.41 9.99 1.51
C ALA A 53 6.57 10.10 -0.02
N LEU A 54 5.48 10.43 -0.72
CA LEU A 54 5.46 10.66 -2.17
C LEU A 54 5.01 12.10 -2.42
N ASP A 55 5.97 12.97 -2.68
CA ASP A 55 5.78 14.35 -3.16
C ASP A 55 6.38 14.52 -4.56
N ASP A 56 6.37 15.74 -5.09
CA ASP A 56 6.91 16.03 -6.42
C ASP A 56 8.39 15.64 -6.55
N ASP A 57 9.20 15.90 -5.52
CA ASP A 57 10.65 15.70 -5.54
C ASP A 57 11.00 14.20 -5.49
N VAL A 58 10.33 13.45 -4.62
CA VAL A 58 10.47 11.99 -4.55
C VAL A 58 10.00 11.36 -5.84
N VAL A 59 8.81 11.73 -6.34
CA VAL A 59 8.29 11.19 -7.59
C VAL A 59 9.13 11.60 -8.79
N ALA A 60 9.91 12.68 -8.76
CA ALA A 60 10.82 12.99 -9.86
C ALA A 60 12.03 12.04 -9.95
N VAL A 61 12.50 11.52 -8.81
CA VAL A 61 13.76 10.76 -8.71
C VAL A 61 13.56 9.26 -8.49
N LEU A 62 12.35 8.85 -8.08
CA LEU A 62 12.02 7.47 -7.78
C LEU A 62 12.32 6.55 -8.97
N GLN A 63 13.12 5.51 -8.75
CA GLN A 63 13.46 4.52 -9.79
C GLN A 63 12.52 3.30 -9.79
N ALA A 64 11.70 3.14 -8.75
CA ALA A 64 10.81 1.99 -8.60
C ALA A 64 9.72 1.92 -9.66
N ALA A 65 9.40 0.70 -10.10
CA ALA A 65 8.26 0.44 -10.98
C ALA A 65 6.94 0.32 -10.21
N ILE A 66 7.00 -0.02 -8.92
CA ILE A 66 5.84 -0.23 -8.07
C ILE A 66 6.00 0.54 -6.76
N VAL A 67 4.92 1.14 -6.29
CA VAL A 67 4.81 1.70 -4.94
C VAL A 67 3.73 0.95 -4.18
N CYS A 68 4.13 0.26 -3.10
CA CYS A 68 3.23 -0.52 -2.25
C CYS A 68 3.75 -0.52 -0.81
N GLY A 69 3.28 0.44 0.00
CA GLY A 69 3.70 0.62 1.39
C GLY A 69 2.55 0.50 2.39
N ALA A 70 2.90 0.45 3.67
CA ALA A 70 1.94 0.37 4.78
C ALA A 70 1.60 1.74 5.41
N ALA A 71 2.36 2.80 5.10
CA ALA A 71 2.10 4.13 5.64
C ALA A 71 0.69 4.63 5.27
N ASN A 72 0.09 5.46 6.12
CA ASN A 72 -1.16 6.15 5.82
C ASN A 72 -0.87 7.50 5.16
N ASN A 73 -1.76 7.94 4.27
CA ASN A 73 -1.66 9.19 3.52
C ASN A 73 -0.33 9.30 2.76
N GLN A 74 0.03 8.28 1.98
CA GLN A 74 1.34 8.20 1.32
C GLN A 74 1.58 9.34 0.32
N LEU A 75 0.52 9.77 -0.37
CA LEU A 75 0.56 10.89 -1.31
C LEU A 75 0.54 12.22 -0.56
N ALA A 76 1.49 13.10 -0.83
CA ALA A 76 1.61 14.41 -0.17
C ALA A 76 0.44 15.35 -0.52
N HIS A 77 -0.13 15.22 -1.73
CA HIS A 77 -1.29 15.98 -2.17
C HIS A 77 -2.05 15.25 -3.30
N PRO A 78 -3.29 15.66 -3.62
CA PRO A 78 -3.98 15.20 -4.81
C PRO A 78 -3.17 15.50 -6.08
N GLY A 79 -3.03 14.53 -6.99
CA GLY A 79 -2.28 14.67 -8.24
C GLY A 79 -0.96 13.90 -8.27
N VAL A 80 -0.40 13.53 -7.12
CA VAL A 80 0.81 12.67 -7.07
C VAL A 80 0.54 11.30 -7.69
N ASP A 81 -0.67 10.76 -7.54
CA ASP A 81 -1.12 9.52 -8.18
C ASP A 81 -1.08 9.61 -9.71
N LYS A 82 -1.46 10.76 -10.27
CA LYS A 82 -1.33 11.04 -11.70
C LYS A 82 0.14 11.16 -12.10
N MET A 83 0.98 11.81 -11.30
CA MET A 83 2.42 11.91 -11.60
C MET A 83 3.10 10.53 -11.63
N LEU A 84 2.74 9.65 -10.68
CA LEU A 84 3.19 8.26 -10.67
C LEU A 84 2.74 7.53 -11.94
N ALA A 85 1.45 7.65 -12.31
CA ALA A 85 0.91 7.05 -13.52
C ALA A 85 1.57 7.57 -14.80
N ASP A 86 1.79 8.89 -14.92
CA ASP A 86 2.45 9.54 -16.05
C ASP A 86 3.92 9.06 -16.20
N ARG A 87 4.57 8.66 -15.10
CA ARG A 87 5.91 8.02 -15.09
C ARG A 87 5.88 6.51 -15.29
N GLY A 88 4.69 5.90 -15.43
CA GLY A 88 4.53 4.45 -15.56
C GLY A 88 4.78 3.68 -14.25
N ILE A 89 4.68 4.35 -13.09
CA ILE A 89 4.86 3.74 -11.78
C ILE A 89 3.51 3.27 -11.25
N LEU A 90 3.40 1.97 -10.98
CA LEU A 90 2.17 1.38 -10.45
C LEU A 90 2.04 1.67 -8.95
N TYR A 91 1.12 2.55 -8.59
CA TYR A 91 0.78 2.84 -7.21
C TYR A 91 -0.35 1.95 -6.69
N ALA A 92 -0.11 1.25 -5.58
CA ALA A 92 -1.15 0.54 -4.83
C ALA A 92 -1.72 1.47 -3.75
N PRO A 93 -3.02 1.86 -3.81
CA PRO A 93 -3.62 2.80 -2.87
C PRO A 93 -3.43 2.37 -1.42
N ASP A 94 -2.93 3.28 -0.60
CA ASP A 94 -2.51 3.00 0.78
C ASP A 94 -3.64 2.41 1.63
N TYR A 95 -4.80 3.06 1.65
CA TYR A 95 -5.99 2.66 2.39
C TYR A 95 -6.55 1.29 1.96
N LEU A 96 -6.16 0.81 0.77
CA LEU A 96 -6.50 -0.53 0.29
C LEU A 96 -5.48 -1.56 0.78
N VAL A 97 -4.18 -1.32 0.57
CA VAL A 97 -3.15 -2.32 0.89
C VAL A 97 -2.85 -2.42 2.38
N ASN A 98 -3.07 -1.35 3.15
CA ASN A 98 -2.85 -1.33 4.60
C ASN A 98 -4.11 -1.68 5.41
N ALA A 99 -5.21 -2.08 4.75
CA ALA A 99 -6.50 -2.35 5.37
C ALA A 99 -6.51 -3.51 6.38
N GLY A 100 -5.44 -4.31 6.45
CA GLY A 100 -5.32 -5.46 7.36
C GLY A 100 -5.53 -5.10 8.84
N GLY A 101 -5.09 -3.91 9.26
CA GLY A 101 -5.30 -3.44 10.64
C GLY A 101 -6.78 -3.24 10.97
N VAL A 102 -7.54 -2.61 10.07
CA VAL A 102 -8.99 -2.40 10.24
C VAL A 102 -9.75 -3.71 10.20
N ILE A 103 -9.33 -4.65 9.33
CA ILE A 103 -9.90 -5.99 9.26
C ILE A 103 -9.73 -6.73 10.59
N ALA A 104 -8.54 -6.70 11.18
CA ALA A 104 -8.27 -7.35 12.46
C ALA A 104 -9.13 -6.76 13.58
N VAL A 105 -9.21 -5.43 13.69
CA VAL A 105 -10.06 -4.76 14.70
C VAL A 105 -11.55 -5.06 14.48
N SER A 106 -12.01 -5.11 13.23
CA SER A 106 -13.41 -5.47 12.94
C SER A 106 -13.76 -6.89 13.37
N ASP A 107 -12.79 -7.81 13.37
CA ASP A 107 -12.99 -9.19 13.79
C ASP A 107 -13.16 -9.31 15.32
N GLU A 108 -12.57 -8.39 16.09
CA GLU A 108 -12.70 -8.35 17.56
C GLU A 108 -14.16 -8.19 18.02
N ILE A 109 -15.01 -7.54 17.20
CA ILE A 109 -16.44 -7.38 17.47
C ILE A 109 -17.15 -8.73 17.62
N GLY A 110 -16.69 -9.76 16.90
CA GLY A 110 -17.24 -11.12 16.93
C GLY A 110 -16.50 -12.08 17.87
N GLY A 111 -15.50 -11.59 18.61
CA GLY A 111 -14.54 -12.41 19.34
C GLY A 111 -13.33 -12.76 18.48
N TYR A 112 -12.21 -12.08 18.71
CA TYR A 112 -11.02 -12.14 17.87
C TYR A 112 -10.54 -13.57 17.59
N ASP A 113 -10.33 -13.85 16.31
CA ASP A 113 -9.69 -15.07 15.83
C ASP A 113 -8.60 -14.70 14.81
N ALA A 114 -7.35 -15.00 15.15
CA ALA A 114 -6.20 -14.62 14.33
C ALA A 114 -6.22 -15.26 12.93
N ASP A 115 -6.73 -16.48 12.80
CA ASP A 115 -6.75 -17.18 11.52
C ASP A 115 -7.87 -16.64 10.63
N ARG A 116 -9.02 -16.30 11.22
CA ARG A 116 -10.11 -15.62 10.52
C ARG A 116 -9.68 -14.22 10.06
N ALA A 117 -9.02 -13.44 10.92
CA ALA A 117 -8.50 -12.13 10.56
C ALA A 117 -7.48 -12.22 9.40
N ARG A 118 -6.56 -13.21 9.44
CA ARG A 118 -5.62 -13.48 8.34
C ARG A 118 -6.33 -13.86 7.03
N GLN A 119 -7.32 -14.74 7.10
CA GLN A 119 -8.09 -15.15 5.92
C GLN A 119 -8.86 -13.97 5.30
N GLN A 120 -9.39 -13.07 6.12
CA GLN A 120 -10.02 -11.84 5.64
C GLN A 120 -9.00 -10.89 5.02
N ALA A 121 -7.85 -10.69 5.66
CA ALA A 121 -6.76 -9.86 5.15
C ALA A 121 -6.20 -10.38 3.83
N ALA A 122 -6.18 -11.70 3.60
CA ALA A 122 -5.76 -12.28 2.32
C ALA A 122 -6.61 -11.79 1.12
N ARG A 123 -7.85 -11.35 1.35
CA ARG A 123 -8.73 -10.77 0.31
C ARG A 123 -8.30 -9.39 -0.17
N ILE A 124 -7.35 -8.74 0.53
CA ILE A 124 -6.74 -7.49 0.06
C ILE A 124 -6.11 -7.72 -1.31
N LEU A 125 -5.41 -8.83 -1.52
CA LEU A 125 -4.79 -9.17 -2.81
C LEU A 125 -5.80 -9.18 -3.96
N ASP A 126 -6.92 -9.87 -3.79
CA ASP A 126 -7.95 -9.97 -4.82
C ASP A 126 -8.64 -8.62 -5.07
N THR A 127 -8.84 -7.83 -4.01
CA THR A 127 -9.41 -6.49 -4.14
C THR A 127 -8.45 -5.56 -4.89
N THR A 128 -7.16 -5.59 -4.57
CA THR A 128 -6.11 -4.84 -5.27
C THR A 128 -6.03 -5.22 -6.75
N ARG A 129 -6.05 -6.51 -7.08
CA ARG A 129 -6.10 -6.97 -8.48
C ARG A 129 -7.32 -6.44 -9.22
N ARG A 130 -8.48 -6.43 -8.58
CA ARG A 130 -9.71 -5.89 -9.17
C ARG A 130 -9.60 -4.38 -9.40
N VAL A 131 -9.02 -3.63 -8.47
CA VAL A 131 -8.76 -2.20 -8.64
C VAL A 131 -7.85 -1.95 -9.83
N PHE A 132 -6.75 -2.69 -9.95
CA PHE A 132 -5.85 -2.55 -11.10
C PHE A 132 -6.53 -2.88 -12.44
N ALA A 133 -7.35 -3.94 -12.49
CA ALA A 133 -8.11 -4.25 -13.70
C ALA A 133 -9.11 -3.16 -14.09
N ILE A 134 -9.76 -2.51 -13.11
CA ILE A 134 -10.66 -1.38 -13.35
C ILE A 134 -9.86 -0.15 -13.82
N ALA A 135 -8.73 0.12 -13.18
CA ALA A 135 -7.85 1.23 -13.52
C ALA A 135 -7.37 1.14 -14.98
N ASP A 136 -6.92 -0.04 -15.38
CA ASP A 136 -6.45 -0.34 -16.75
C ASP A 136 -7.59 -0.22 -17.78
N ALA A 137 -8.76 -0.82 -17.49
CA ALA A 137 -9.92 -0.77 -18.38
C ALA A 137 -10.49 0.65 -18.57
N ASP A 138 -10.49 1.47 -17.51
CA ASP A 138 -11.04 2.82 -17.52
C ASP A 138 -10.00 3.89 -17.90
N GLY A 139 -8.70 3.53 -17.99
CA GLY A 139 -7.60 4.46 -18.26
C GLY A 139 -7.42 5.52 -17.16
N VAL A 140 -7.57 5.13 -15.89
CA VAL A 140 -7.46 6.03 -14.74
C VAL A 140 -6.44 5.52 -13.71
N PRO A 141 -5.88 6.40 -12.85
CA PRO A 141 -4.99 5.96 -11.78
C PRO A 141 -5.67 4.95 -10.82
N PRO A 142 -4.93 4.01 -10.22
CA PRO A 142 -5.48 3.03 -9.28
C PRO A 142 -6.24 3.63 -8.10
N ALA A 143 -5.83 4.81 -7.59
CA ALA A 143 -6.53 5.51 -6.52
C ALA A 143 -7.97 5.87 -6.92
N ALA A 144 -8.14 6.47 -8.11
CA ALA A 144 -9.46 6.80 -8.64
C ALA A 144 -10.32 5.55 -8.89
N ALA A 145 -9.72 4.44 -9.35
CA ALA A 145 -10.43 3.18 -9.53
C ALA A 145 -10.88 2.56 -8.19
N ALA A 146 -10.04 2.65 -7.15
CA ALA A 146 -10.37 2.18 -5.81
C ALA A 146 -11.52 3.00 -5.19
N ASP A 147 -11.52 4.32 -5.33
CA ASP A 147 -12.61 5.19 -4.88
C ASP A 147 -13.93 4.80 -5.55
N ARG A 148 -13.94 4.67 -6.88
CA ARG A 148 -15.12 4.22 -7.65
C ARG A 148 -15.63 2.86 -7.18
N LEU A 149 -14.74 1.91 -6.90
CA LEU A 149 -15.12 0.59 -6.41
C LEU A 149 -15.76 0.67 -5.02
N ALA A 150 -15.24 1.51 -4.14
CA ALA A 150 -15.79 1.75 -2.81
C ALA A 150 -17.19 2.39 -2.90
N GLU A 151 -17.34 3.46 -3.68
CA GLU A 151 -18.62 4.17 -3.89
C GLU A 151 -19.71 3.26 -4.46
N ARG A 152 -19.36 2.42 -5.45
CA ARG A 152 -20.29 1.43 -6.02
C ARG A 152 -20.76 0.44 -4.97
N ARG A 153 -19.83 -0.12 -4.18
CA ARG A 153 -20.18 -1.04 -3.07
C ARG A 153 -21.10 -0.40 -2.04
N MET A 154 -20.82 0.85 -1.63
CA MET A 154 -21.66 1.57 -0.68
C MET A 154 -23.09 1.77 -1.23
N THR A 155 -23.20 2.09 -2.51
CA THR A 155 -24.50 2.28 -3.19
C THR A 155 -25.29 0.97 -3.30
N GLU A 156 -24.65 -0.13 -3.71
CA GLU A 156 -25.29 -1.44 -3.87
C GLU A 156 -25.80 -2.00 -2.53
N VAL A 157 -24.96 -1.95 -1.49
CA VAL A 157 -25.34 -2.43 -0.15
C VAL A 157 -26.41 -1.53 0.46
N GLY A 158 -26.33 -0.22 0.26
CA GLY A 158 -27.34 0.74 0.71
C GLY A 158 -28.73 0.42 0.12
N ARG A 159 -28.81 0.16 -1.19
CA ARG A 159 -30.07 -0.23 -1.87
C ARG A 159 -30.64 -1.56 -1.39
N LEU A 160 -29.78 -2.56 -1.14
CA LEU A 160 -30.24 -3.85 -0.61
C LEU A 160 -30.81 -3.74 0.81
N ARG A 161 -30.25 -2.87 1.65
CA ARG A 161 -30.78 -2.61 3.00
C ARG A 161 -32.12 -1.86 2.96
N SER A 162 -32.31 -0.91 2.04
CA SER A 162 -33.61 -0.21 1.91
C SER A 162 -34.74 -1.13 1.42
N ILE A 163 -34.43 -2.14 0.60
CA ILE A 163 -35.43 -3.13 0.13
C ILE A 163 -35.82 -4.12 1.24
N ARG A 164 -34.91 -4.42 2.18
CA ARG A 164 -35.16 -5.39 3.27
C ARG A 164 -35.80 -4.79 4.52
N LEU A 165 -35.81 -3.46 4.65
CA LEU A 165 -36.34 -2.73 5.80
C LEU A 165 -37.59 -1.90 5.48
N GLY A 166 -38.03 -1.90 4.22
CA GLY A 166 -39.32 -1.35 3.77
C GLY A 166 -40.30 -2.46 3.48
#